data_AF-A0A5C7J6P6-F1
#
_entry.id   AF-A0A5C7J6P6-F1
#
_cell.length_a   1.000
_cell.length_b   1.000
_cell.length_c   1.000
_cell.angle_alpha   90.00
_cell.angle_beta   90.00
_cell.angle_gamma   90.00
#
_symmetry.space_group_name_H-M   'P 1'
#
loop_
_entity.id
_entity.type
_entity.pdbx_description
1 polymer ?
#
loop_
_entity_poly.entity_id
_entity_poly.type
_entity_poly.pdbx_seq_one_letter_code
_entity_poly.pdbx_strand_id
1 'polypeptide(L)'
;MKSAYTFEMPQFDNGKTPTNTVYSDRLIQWDYERYNEMCKRHFGNHAQAFYDRAPEKIQAFLRDYMNNQNVVLCRVEELENKSTGYPYWRFDYCMDENES
;
A
#
# COMPACT_ATOMS: atom_id res chain seq x y z
N MET A 1 19.55 12.37 28.59
CA MET A 1 19.98 12.19 27.19
C MET A 1 19.55 10.81 26.71
N LYS A 2 18.57 10.74 25.81
CA LYS A 2 18.39 9.64 24.86
C LYS A 2 18.05 10.31 23.54
N SER A 3 19.06 10.47 22.69
CA SER A 3 18.83 10.72 21.27
C SER A 3 18.45 9.38 20.65
N ALA A 4 17.36 9.33 19.92
CA ALA A 4 17.25 8.49 18.72
C ALA A 4 16.02 8.96 17.97
N TYR A 5 16.24 9.49 16.77
CA TYR A 5 15.22 9.57 15.73
C TYR A 5 14.48 8.23 15.67
N THR A 6 13.18 8.19 15.98
CA THR A 6 12.32 7.09 15.56
C THR A 6 12.18 7.19 14.05
N PHE A 7 13.14 6.63 13.32
CA PHE A 7 12.88 6.18 11.97
C PHE A 7 11.91 5.01 12.13
N GLU A 8 10.62 5.27 12.01
CA GLU A 8 9.66 4.19 11.81
C GLU A 8 10.09 3.48 10.54
N MET A 9 10.59 2.26 10.69
CA MET A 9 10.96 1.45 9.55
C MET A 9 9.69 1.14 8.77
N PRO A 10 9.73 1.16 7.43
CA PRO A 10 8.57 0.76 6.64
C PRO A 10 8.13 -0.64 7.05
N GLN A 11 6.82 -0.87 7.03
CA GLN A 11 6.22 -2.19 7.29
C GLN A 11 6.75 -3.24 6.32
N PHE A 12 7.13 -2.80 5.13
CA PHE A 12 7.75 -3.62 4.10
C PHE A 12 8.68 -2.78 3.24
N ASP A 13 9.83 -3.33 2.86
CA ASP A 13 10.74 -2.79 1.85
C ASP A 13 11.44 -3.95 1.13
N ASN A 14 11.32 -4.03 -0.20
CA ASN A 14 11.95 -5.08 -1.01
C ASN A 14 13.29 -4.66 -1.65
N GLY A 15 13.77 -3.45 -1.38
CA GLY A 15 15.02 -2.91 -1.91
C GLY A 15 14.97 -2.43 -3.37
N LYS A 16 13.83 -2.54 -4.08
CA LYS A 16 13.68 -1.99 -5.44
C LYS A 16 13.44 -0.48 -5.38
N THR A 17 14.02 0.26 -6.33
CA THR A 17 13.76 1.69 -6.49
C THR A 17 12.31 1.90 -6.97
N PRO A 18 11.44 2.56 -6.19
CA PRO A 18 10.08 2.84 -6.63
C PRO A 18 10.06 3.93 -7.69
N THR A 19 9.13 3.82 -8.64
CA THR A 19 8.90 4.86 -9.67
C THR A 19 7.59 5.59 -9.45
N ASN A 20 6.69 5.03 -8.64
CA ASN A 20 5.36 5.56 -8.37
C ASN A 20 4.97 5.37 -6.90
N THR A 21 3.98 6.14 -6.46
CA THR A 21 3.41 6.08 -5.12
C THR A 21 1.90 6.21 -5.18
N VAL A 22 1.18 5.45 -4.37
CA VAL A 22 -0.25 5.63 -4.13
C VAL A 22 -0.57 5.50 -2.65
N TYR A 23 -1.69 6.08 -2.21
CA TYR A 23 -2.10 6.09 -0.81
C TYR A 23 -3.47 5.43 -0.64
N SER A 24 -3.68 4.71 0.46
CA SER A 24 -4.92 3.96 0.70
C SER A 24 -6.16 4.86 0.69
N ASP A 25 -6.06 6.07 1.22
CA ASP A 25 -7.14 7.07 1.21
C ASP A 25 -7.47 7.58 -0.19
N ARG A 26 -6.46 7.73 -1.06
CA ARG A 26 -6.64 8.08 -2.47
C ARG A 26 -7.31 6.98 -3.27
N LEU A 27 -6.96 5.71 -3.01
CA LEU A 27 -7.65 4.58 -3.62
C LEU A 27 -9.14 4.58 -3.25
N ILE A 28 -9.46 4.79 -1.97
CA ILE A 28 -10.84 4.90 -1.49
C ILE A 28 -11.59 6.07 -2.18
N GLN A 29 -10.94 7.23 -2.35
CA GLN A 29 -11.53 8.41 -2.98
C GLN A 29 -11.79 8.23 -4.47
N TRP A 30 -10.93 7.48 -5.18
CA TRP A 30 -11.08 7.27 -6.62
C TRP A 30 -12.23 6.33 -6.95
N ASP A 31 -12.34 5.21 -6.23
CA ASP A 31 -13.41 4.24 -6.45
C ASP A 31 -13.66 3.43 -5.17
N TYR A 32 -14.62 3.91 -4.37
CA TYR A 32 -14.99 3.30 -3.09
C TYR A 32 -15.53 1.87 -3.24
N GLU A 33 -16.32 1.61 -4.28
CA GLU A 33 -16.94 0.30 -4.50
C GLU A 33 -15.88 -0.72 -4.90
N ARG A 34 -15.04 -0.38 -5.88
CA ARG A 34 -13.92 -1.22 -6.31
C ARG A 34 -12.94 -1.46 -5.17
N TYR A 35 -12.63 -0.44 -4.37
CA TYR A 35 -11.74 -0.59 -3.21
C TYR A 35 -12.27 -1.64 -2.23
N ASN A 36 -13.57 -1.57 -1.90
CA ASN A 36 -14.20 -2.51 -0.97
C ASN A 36 -14.30 -3.92 -1.54
N GLU A 37 -14.59 -4.06 -2.83
CA GLU A 37 -14.59 -5.35 -3.52
C GLU A 37 -13.21 -5.99 -3.46
N MET A 38 -12.16 -5.24 -3.80
CA MET A 38 -10.78 -5.74 -3.76
C MET A 38 -10.35 -6.08 -2.33
N CYS A 39 -10.73 -5.26 -1.34
CA CYS A 39 -10.45 -5.59 0.07
C CYS A 39 -11.09 -6.92 0.47
N LYS A 40 -12.36 -7.13 0.10
CA LYS A 40 -13.06 -8.39 0.37
C LYS A 40 -12.39 -9.57 -0.33
N ARG A 41 -11.97 -9.40 -1.57
CA ARG A 41 -11.33 -10.44 -2.39
C ARG A 41 -9.97 -10.88 -1.84
N HIS A 42 -9.09 -9.93 -1.50
CA HIS A 42 -7.72 -10.25 -1.11
C HIS A 42 -7.53 -10.45 0.41
N PHE A 43 -8.36 -9.80 1.22
CA PHE A 43 -8.20 -9.77 2.68
C PHE A 43 -9.40 -10.33 3.44
N GLY A 44 -10.49 -10.71 2.76
CA GLY A 44 -11.68 -11.28 3.39
C GLY A 44 -12.49 -10.30 4.24
N ASN A 45 -12.18 -9.00 4.20
CA ASN A 45 -12.83 -7.96 4.98
C ASN A 45 -12.91 -6.64 4.21
N HIS A 46 -13.65 -5.67 4.75
CA HIS A 46 -13.71 -4.30 4.23
C HIS A 46 -12.79 -3.34 5.02
N ALA A 47 -11.74 -3.88 5.67
CA ALA A 47 -10.90 -3.08 6.55
C ALA A 47 -9.98 -2.14 5.74
N GLN A 48 -9.82 -0.93 6.24
CA GLN A 48 -8.92 0.08 5.67
C GLN A 48 -7.47 -0.09 6.17
N ALA A 49 -7.25 -0.94 7.16
CA ALA A 49 -5.96 -1.14 7.79
C ALA A 49 -5.13 -2.22 7.09
N PHE A 50 -3.82 -1.95 6.92
CA PHE A 50 -2.87 -2.85 6.24
C PHE A 50 -1.72 -3.39 7.11
N TYR A 51 -1.65 -3.04 8.40
CA TYR A 51 -0.55 -3.41 9.30
C TYR A 51 -0.25 -4.92 9.39
N ASP A 52 -1.25 -5.80 9.25
CA ASP A 52 -1.10 -7.27 9.32
C ASP A 52 -1.24 -7.96 7.96
N ARG A 53 -1.21 -7.21 6.85
CA ARG A 53 -1.41 -7.78 5.51
C ARG A 53 -0.07 -8.18 4.90
N ALA A 54 0.03 -9.45 4.48
CA ALA A 54 1.21 -9.96 3.79
C ALA A 54 1.51 -9.13 2.51
N PRO A 55 2.77 -8.72 2.27
CA PRO A 55 3.14 -7.85 1.13
C PRO A 55 2.67 -8.38 -0.23
N GLU A 56 2.78 -9.68 -0.46
CA GLU A 56 2.30 -10.36 -1.66
C GLU A 56 0.79 -10.19 -1.89
N LYS A 57 -0.02 -10.14 -0.82
CA LYS A 57 -1.46 -9.87 -0.93
C LYS A 57 -1.73 -8.39 -1.23
N ILE A 58 -0.92 -7.49 -0.68
CA ILE A 58 -1.00 -6.05 -0.97
C ILE A 58 -0.64 -5.79 -2.44
N GLN A 59 0.41 -6.44 -2.95
CA GLN A 59 0.76 -6.37 -4.36
C GLN A 59 -0.36 -6.91 -5.26
N ALA A 60 -0.93 -8.07 -4.93
CA ALA A 60 -2.06 -8.63 -5.69
C ALA A 60 -3.27 -7.68 -5.69
N PHE A 61 -3.57 -7.08 -4.54
CA PHE A 61 -4.60 -6.04 -4.42
C PHE A 61 -4.32 -4.84 -5.34
N LEU A 62 -3.09 -4.32 -5.37
CA LEU A 62 -2.73 -3.18 -6.23
C LEU A 62 -2.79 -3.55 -7.72
N ARG A 63 -2.33 -4.75 -8.10
CA ARG A 63 -2.41 -5.26 -9.47
C ARG A 63 -3.85 -5.33 -9.97
N ASP A 64 -4.74 -5.91 -9.17
CA ASP A 64 -6.16 -6.07 -9.52
C ASP A 64 -6.90 -4.71 -9.46
N TYR A 65 -6.62 -3.88 -8.45
CA TYR A 65 -7.21 -2.54 -8.34
C TYR A 65 -6.82 -1.66 -9.53
N MET A 66 -5.54 -1.61 -9.90
CA MET A 66 -5.02 -0.80 -11.01
C MET A 66 -5.22 -1.46 -12.38
N ASN A 67 -5.72 -2.70 -12.41
CA ASN A 67 -5.83 -3.53 -13.61
C ASN A 67 -4.48 -3.62 -14.38
N ASN A 68 -3.39 -3.80 -13.63
CA ASN A 68 -2.04 -3.86 -14.19
C ASN A 68 -1.20 -4.89 -13.41
N GLN A 69 -0.94 -6.04 -14.04
CA GLN A 69 -0.20 -7.14 -13.42
C GLN A 69 1.30 -6.88 -13.30
N ASN A 70 1.83 -5.86 -13.98
CA ASN A 70 3.24 -5.50 -13.92
C ASN A 70 3.58 -4.69 -12.65
N VAL A 71 2.60 -4.33 -11.83
CA VAL A 71 2.86 -3.62 -10.57
C VAL A 71 3.68 -4.51 -9.62
N VAL A 72 4.80 -3.99 -9.15
CA VAL A 72 5.65 -4.60 -8.13
C VAL A 72 5.68 -3.69 -6.91
N LEU A 73 5.21 -4.19 -5.78
CA LEU A 73 5.21 -3.44 -4.53
C LEU A 73 6.63 -3.31 -4.01
N CYS A 74 7.11 -2.09 -3.82
CA CYS A 74 8.46 -1.82 -3.32
C CYS A 74 8.47 -1.57 -1.82
N ARG A 75 7.55 -0.74 -1.32
CA ARG A 75 7.51 -0.32 0.08
C ARG A 75 6.08 -0.11 0.58
N VAL A 76 5.85 -0.45 1.85
CA VAL A 76 4.61 -0.14 2.57
C VAL A 76 4.97 0.65 3.83
N GLU A 77 4.30 1.78 4.02
CA GLU A 77 4.50 2.63 5.19
C GLU A 77 3.15 3.10 5.72
N GLU A 78 2.97 3.00 7.03
CA GLU A 78 1.83 3.61 7.71
C GLU A 78 2.18 5.06 8.03
N LEU A 79 1.26 5.95 7.72
CA LEU A 79 1.36 7.37 7.94
C LEU A 79 0.13 7.83 8.72
N GLU A 80 0.27 8.93 9.45
CA GLU A 80 -0.84 9.55 10.18
C GLU A 80 -1.29 10.83 9.48
N ASN A 81 -2.60 10.96 9.24
CA ASN A 81 -3.15 12.23 8.80
C ASN A 81 -3.13 13.20 9.98
N LYS A 82 -2.16 14.13 9.98
CA LYS A 82 -1.96 15.10 11.08
C LYS A 82 -3.18 15.92 11.45
N SER A 83 -4.15 16.09 10.54
CA SER A 83 -5.37 16.86 10.80
C SER A 83 -6.46 16.04 11.49
N THR A 84 -6.45 14.72 11.36
CA THR A 84 -7.53 13.85 11.86
C THR A 84 -7.04 12.77 12.83
N GLY A 85 -5.74 12.51 12.89
CA GLY A 85 -5.13 11.41 13.65
C GLY A 85 -5.42 10.02 13.08
N TYR A 86 -6.04 9.92 11.90
CA TYR A 86 -6.36 8.63 11.29
C TYR A 86 -5.17 8.07 10.50
N PRO A 87 -4.86 6.77 10.67
CA PRO A 87 -3.81 6.12 9.90
C PRO A 87 -4.22 5.92 8.44
N TYR A 88 -3.25 6.04 7.54
CA TYR A 88 -3.38 5.69 6.13
C TYR A 88 -2.07 5.08 5.64
N TRP A 89 -2.13 4.29 4.57
CA TRP A 89 -0.98 3.57 4.06
C TRP A 89 -0.47 4.19 2.78
N ARG A 90 0.84 4.38 2.71
CA ARG A 90 1.59 4.68 1.50
C ARG A 90 2.09 3.39 0.90
N PHE A 91 1.84 3.21 -0.39
CA PHE A 91 2.35 2.11 -1.20
C PHE A 91 3.25 2.70 -2.28
N ASP A 92 4.56 2.44 -2.18
CA ASP A 92 5.48 2.74 -3.26
C ASP A 92 5.64 1.49 -4.14
N TYR A 93 5.62 1.67 -5.45
CA TYR A 93 5.68 0.58 -6.42
C TYR A 93 6.46 0.97 -7.67
N CYS A 94 6.94 -0.04 -8.40
CA CYS A 94 7.49 0.10 -9.73
C CYS A 94 6.74 -0.82 -10.70
N MET A 95 7.07 -0.72 -11.99
CA MET A 95 6.58 -1.66 -13.00
C MET A 95 7.67 -2.69 -13.28
N ASP A 96 7.32 -3.96 -13.40
CA ASP A 96 8.18 -4.97 -13.98
C ASP A 96 8.08 -4.88 -15.50
N GLU A 97 9.17 -4.48 -16.15
CA GLU A 97 9.23 -4.36 -17.62
C GLU A 97 9.47 -5.73 -18.31
N ASN A 98 9.50 -6.83 -17.56
CA ASN A 98 9.94 -8.15 -18.06
C ASN A 98 8.85 -9.09 -18.57
N GLU A 99 7.62 -8.63 -18.80
CA GLU A 99 6.58 -9.48 -19.43
C GLU A 99 5.98 -8.78 -20.67
N SER A 100 6.58 -9.09 -21.83
CA SER A 100 6.01 -8.97 -23.18
C SER A 100 5.83 -10.36 -23.79
#